data_AF-A0A2N1U823-F1
#
_entry.id   AF-A0A2N1U823-F1
#
_cell.length_a   1.000
_cell.length_b   1.000
_cell.length_c   1.000
_cell.angle_alpha   90.00
_cell.angle_beta   90.00
_cell.angle_gamma   90.00
#
_symmetry.space_group_name_H-M   'P 1'
#
loop_
_entity.id
_entity.type
_entity.pdbx_description
1 polymer ?
#
loop_
_entity_poly.entity_id
_entity_poly.type
_entity_poly.pdbx_seq_one_letter_code
_entity_poly.pdbx_strand_id
1 'polypeptide(L)'
;MKKMLLFLGLLLFCVAAPVFSAFCHHCGKQLPDAANFCPACGTAAAGSFESAPPPPSSGAPSAQAPVAPANAPVMISAPIVIQPTTPVTISQPISSPIEISLADYDAVNQMELLLAQSNYDVASREALKLRRQHNERMYVVASRYAAYGTYQRRLHDLHVQKFEALEAYLEAWKGAEKGPDRARAQAEKDRALFMLAQTNEAIDVLLSGGGSLASIAESENIERRMKRTTVNYVVTAPYLLLDNQRLNRGEPIWVIDVVSGSAKVLHMGHGRSSQPICGWISVYDLERRSNWRSDPVFFYSSAPAQPETTTVIYRESEPKVIIIAGKKRYPYRHRPWPIPPRYPHDRRDKHDKHDKHDKHDKHDRRGKHYSYVVIDPKFW
;
A
#
# COMPACT_ATOMS: atom_id res chain seq x y z
N MET A 1 -28.45 -8.37 -48.26
CA MET A 1 -29.69 -8.68 -47.51
C MET A 1 -29.47 -9.02 -46.02
N LYS A 2 -28.39 -9.71 -45.61
CA LYS A 2 -28.11 -10.00 -44.17
C LYS A 2 -28.01 -8.77 -43.25
N LYS A 3 -27.48 -7.64 -43.74
CA LYS A 3 -27.37 -6.40 -42.94
C LYS A 3 -28.71 -5.72 -42.65
N MET A 4 -29.70 -5.88 -43.54
CA MET A 4 -31.05 -5.32 -43.35
C MET A 4 -31.87 -6.10 -42.32
N LEU A 5 -31.69 -7.43 -42.25
CA LEU A 5 -32.32 -8.27 -41.22
C LEU A 5 -31.78 -7.99 -39.81
N LEU A 6 -30.49 -7.67 -39.67
CA LEU A 6 -29.90 -7.26 -38.39
C LEU A 6 -30.45 -5.92 -37.90
N PHE A 7 -30.60 -4.94 -38.80
CA PHE A 7 -31.18 -3.64 -38.44
C PHE A 7 -32.65 -3.74 -38.06
N LEU A 8 -33.45 -4.52 -38.80
CA LEU A 8 -34.87 -4.72 -38.49
C LEU A 8 -35.06 -5.44 -37.15
N GLY A 9 -34.21 -6.44 -36.84
CA GLY A 9 -34.23 -7.14 -35.55
C GLY A 9 -33.88 -6.25 -34.37
N LEU A 10 -32.89 -5.36 -34.53
CA LEU A 10 -32.50 -4.40 -33.48
C LEU A 10 -33.62 -3.39 -33.22
N LEU A 11 -34.29 -2.91 -34.26
CA LEU A 11 -35.37 -1.93 -34.15
C LEU A 11 -36.60 -2.52 -33.45
N LEU A 12 -36.90 -3.80 -33.69
CA LEU A 12 -38.00 -4.52 -33.05
C LEU A 12 -37.72 -4.80 -31.55
N PHE A 13 -36.45 -4.97 -31.17
CA PHE A 13 -36.04 -5.14 -29.78
C PHE A 13 -36.16 -3.84 -28.95
N CYS A 14 -35.92 -2.67 -29.57
CA CYS A 14 -36.02 -1.38 -28.89
C CYS A 14 -37.46 -0.97 -28.54
N VAL A 15 -38.47 -1.49 -29.24
CA VAL A 15 -39.88 -1.16 -28.99
C VAL A 15 -40.50 -2.07 -27.92
N ALA A 16 -39.86 -3.21 -27.59
CA ALA A 16 -40.39 -4.20 -26.65
C ALA A 16 -39.77 -4.16 -25.23
N ALA A 17 -38.92 -3.18 -24.92
CA ALA A 17 -38.31 -3.09 -23.60
C ALA A 17 -39.35 -2.68 -22.54
N PRO A 18 -39.61 -3.50 -21.50
CA PRO A 18 -40.50 -3.14 -20.42
C PRO A 18 -39.89 -2.00 -19.59
N VAL A 19 -40.72 -1.02 -19.25
CA VAL A 19 -40.36 0.06 -18.32
C VAL A 19 -40.15 -0.58 -16.95
N PHE A 20 -38.89 -0.73 -16.53
CA PHE A 20 -38.56 -1.27 -15.21
C PHE A 20 -39.01 -0.27 -14.15
N SER A 21 -40.07 -0.62 -13.46
CA SER A 21 -40.58 0.13 -12.32
C SER A 21 -39.91 -0.37 -11.04
N ALA A 22 -39.37 0.55 -10.25
CA ALA A 22 -38.83 0.22 -8.93
C ALA A 22 -39.99 -0.10 -7.96
N PHE A 23 -39.85 -1.15 -7.15
CA PHE A 23 -40.83 -1.51 -6.11
C PHE A 23 -40.21 -1.38 -4.73
N CYS A 24 -40.98 -0.93 -3.74
CA CYS A 24 -40.50 -0.81 -2.36
C CYS A 24 -40.24 -2.20 -1.77
N HIS A 25 -39.02 -2.44 -1.29
CA HIS A 25 -38.64 -3.69 -0.65
C HIS A 25 -39.43 -4.03 0.61
N HIS A 26 -40.04 -3.03 1.27
CA HIS A 26 -40.78 -3.25 2.51
C HIS A 26 -42.28 -3.54 2.29
N CYS A 27 -42.93 -2.90 1.32
CA CYS A 27 -44.38 -3.04 1.12
C CYS A 27 -44.80 -3.49 -0.28
N GLY A 28 -43.85 -3.67 -1.20
CA GLY A 28 -44.09 -4.16 -2.56
C GLY A 28 -44.78 -3.17 -3.51
N LYS A 29 -45.10 -1.94 -3.07
CA LYS A 29 -45.74 -0.94 -3.93
C LYS A 29 -44.72 -0.23 -4.82
N GLN A 30 -45.16 0.15 -6.02
CA GLN A 30 -44.35 0.84 -7.01
C GLN A 30 -43.87 2.20 -6.48
N LEU A 31 -42.59 2.49 -6.63
CA LEU A 31 -41.95 3.75 -6.29
C LEU A 31 -41.94 4.66 -7.53
N PRO A 32 -42.24 5.97 -7.38
CA PRO A 32 -41.95 6.93 -8.44
C PRO A 32 -40.44 7.00 -8.69
N ASP A 33 -40.05 7.19 -9.95
CA ASP A 33 -38.65 7.36 -10.32
C ASP A 33 -38.06 8.56 -9.53
N ALA A 34 -37.01 8.28 -8.74
CA ALA A 34 -36.32 9.21 -7.82
C ALA A 34 -36.97 9.53 -6.45
N ALA A 35 -37.88 8.70 -5.92
CA ALA A 35 -38.35 8.86 -4.54
C ALA A 35 -37.35 8.36 -3.49
N ASN A 36 -36.96 9.22 -2.54
CA ASN A 36 -36.09 8.84 -1.39
C ASN A 36 -36.83 8.04 -0.32
N PHE A 37 -38.16 8.11 -0.28
CA PHE A 37 -39.00 7.39 0.69
C PHE A 37 -40.22 6.81 0.01
N CYS A 38 -40.69 5.65 0.48
CA CYS A 38 -41.91 5.04 -0.04
C CYS A 38 -43.14 5.81 0.46
N PRO A 39 -43.99 6.36 -0.42
CA PRO A 39 -45.16 7.14 0.00
C PRO A 39 -46.23 6.30 0.72
N ALA A 40 -46.17 4.97 0.59
CA ALA A 40 -47.15 4.09 1.21
C ALA A 40 -46.76 3.57 2.60
N CYS A 41 -45.47 3.42 2.90
CA CYS A 41 -45.01 2.88 4.19
C CYS A 41 -43.96 3.74 4.90
N GLY A 42 -43.48 4.83 4.29
CA GLY A 42 -42.50 5.75 4.88
C GLY A 42 -41.05 5.27 4.91
N THR A 43 -40.78 4.03 4.48
CA THR A 43 -39.41 3.46 4.52
C THR A 43 -38.51 4.12 3.47
N ALA A 44 -37.27 4.43 3.83
CA ALA A 44 -36.26 4.99 2.92
C ALA A 44 -35.95 4.01 1.76
N ALA A 45 -35.75 4.56 0.56
CA ALA A 45 -35.31 3.80 -0.59
C ALA A 45 -33.83 3.42 -0.41
N ALA A 46 -33.49 2.16 -0.68
CA ALA A 46 -32.12 1.67 -0.57
C ALA A 46 -31.20 2.47 -1.51
N GLY A 47 -30.35 3.33 -0.93
CA GLY A 47 -29.44 4.21 -1.66
C GLY A 47 -29.57 5.71 -1.37
N SER A 48 -30.50 6.15 -0.51
CA SER A 48 -30.55 7.56 -0.09
C SER A 48 -29.43 7.86 0.91
N PHE A 49 -28.43 8.67 0.51
CA PHE A 49 -27.38 9.16 1.40
C PHE A 49 -27.98 10.09 2.47
N GLU A 50 -27.77 9.72 3.73
CA GLU A 50 -28.20 10.49 4.89
C GLU A 50 -27.33 11.75 5.02
N SER A 51 -27.94 12.93 4.80
CA SER A 51 -27.28 14.20 5.05
C SER A 51 -27.25 14.47 6.55
N ALA A 52 -26.05 14.68 7.10
CA ALA A 52 -25.81 14.87 8.53
C ALA A 52 -26.66 16.00 9.15
N PRO A 53 -27.16 15.83 10.39
CA PRO A 53 -27.91 16.89 11.08
C PRO A 53 -26.99 18.05 11.51
N PRO A 54 -27.46 19.30 11.48
CA PRO A 54 -26.69 20.45 11.98
C PRO A 54 -26.55 20.43 13.51
N PRO A 55 -25.48 21.02 14.07
CA PRO A 55 -25.16 20.98 15.49
C PRO A 55 -26.18 21.76 16.35
N PRO A 56 -26.43 21.34 17.61
CA PRO A 56 -27.36 22.02 18.51
C PRO A 56 -26.80 23.35 19.01
N SER A 57 -27.62 24.39 18.90
CA SER A 57 -27.38 25.73 19.43
C SER A 57 -27.65 25.81 20.94
N SER A 58 -26.76 26.53 21.61
CA SER A 58 -26.74 26.82 23.04
C SER A 58 -27.73 27.92 23.44
N GLY A 59 -28.60 27.60 24.42
CA GLY A 59 -28.94 28.42 25.61
C GLY A 59 -29.85 29.66 25.48
N ALA A 60 -31.03 29.59 26.11
CA ALA A 60 -31.63 30.64 26.99
C ALA A 60 -32.95 30.14 27.64
N PRO A 61 -33.39 30.70 28.80
CA PRO A 61 -34.23 30.02 29.78
C PRO A 61 -35.72 30.41 29.73
N SER A 62 -36.60 29.50 30.13
CA SER A 62 -38.01 29.81 30.44
C SER A 62 -38.38 29.30 31.83
N ALA A 63 -38.91 30.22 32.62
CA ALA A 63 -39.52 30.01 33.93
C ALA A 63 -40.95 29.45 33.81
N GLN A 64 -41.39 28.65 34.79
CA GLN A 64 -42.55 28.90 35.67
C GLN A 64 -42.99 27.64 36.43
N ALA A 65 -43.34 27.85 37.71
CA ALA A 65 -43.88 26.89 38.70
C ALA A 65 -45.40 26.66 38.50
N PRO A 66 -46.10 25.80 39.29
CA PRO A 66 -46.54 26.14 40.67
C PRO A 66 -46.57 24.95 41.70
N VAL A 67 -46.20 25.16 42.97
CA VAL A 67 -47.01 25.35 44.22
C VAL A 67 -47.95 24.20 44.65
N ALA A 68 -47.67 23.61 45.82
CA ALA A 68 -48.67 23.21 46.85
C ALA A 68 -48.00 22.96 48.24
N PRO A 69 -48.70 23.12 49.39
CA PRO A 69 -48.09 23.52 50.66
C PRO A 69 -48.17 22.53 51.84
N ALA A 70 -47.25 22.77 52.80
CA ALA A 70 -47.35 22.74 54.28
C ALA A 70 -48.03 21.58 55.04
N ASN A 71 -47.28 21.01 56.01
CA ASN A 71 -47.61 21.03 57.44
C ASN A 71 -46.42 20.52 58.30
N ALA A 72 -46.16 21.22 59.42
CA ALA A 72 -45.22 20.91 60.51
C ALA A 72 -46.03 20.65 61.82
N PRO A 73 -45.48 20.60 63.06
CA PRO A 73 -44.14 20.26 63.58
C PRO A 73 -44.19 19.21 64.73
N VAL A 74 -43.06 18.89 65.39
CA VAL A 74 -42.86 18.85 66.88
C VAL A 74 -41.58 18.07 67.26
N MET A 75 -40.86 18.65 68.22
CA MET A 75 -39.53 18.35 68.76
C MET A 75 -39.53 17.21 69.80
N ILE A 76 -38.44 16.42 69.92
CA ILE A 76 -37.83 15.97 71.20
C ILE A 76 -36.31 15.70 71.01
N SER A 77 -35.54 16.09 72.02
CA SER A 77 -34.09 16.14 72.24
C SER A 77 -33.29 14.82 72.23
N ALA A 78 -32.08 14.88 71.63
CA ALA A 78 -30.74 14.40 72.06
C ALA A 78 -30.48 12.91 72.46
N PRO A 79 -29.20 12.42 72.53
CA PRO A 79 -27.95 12.78 71.82
C PRO A 79 -27.17 11.56 71.24
N ILE A 80 -25.97 11.85 70.69
CA ILE A 80 -24.86 10.94 70.35
C ILE A 80 -24.96 10.22 69.00
N VAL A 81 -24.32 10.81 67.97
CA VAL A 81 -23.86 10.09 66.78
C VAL A 81 -22.39 10.44 66.55
N ILE A 82 -21.60 9.38 66.49
CA ILE A 82 -20.16 9.33 66.24
C ILE A 82 -19.85 10.05 64.93
N GLN A 83 -18.91 11.00 64.97
CA GLN A 83 -18.33 11.61 63.77
C GLN A 83 -17.60 10.54 62.93
N PRO A 84 -17.97 10.32 61.66
CA PRO A 84 -17.06 9.72 60.71
C PRO A 84 -16.21 10.84 60.10
N THR A 85 -14.90 10.73 60.35
CA THR A 85 -13.82 10.91 59.37
C THR A 85 -14.02 12.02 58.32
N THR A 86 -13.16 13.04 58.44
CA THR A 86 -12.70 13.89 57.34
C THR A 86 -12.69 13.15 55.99
N PRO A 87 -13.37 13.64 54.94
CA PRO A 87 -13.15 13.13 53.60
C PRO A 87 -11.72 13.50 53.22
N VAL A 88 -10.83 12.50 53.24
CA VAL A 88 -9.57 12.59 52.52
C VAL A 88 -9.98 12.65 51.05
N THR A 89 -10.01 13.87 50.51
CA THR A 89 -10.07 14.08 49.06
C THR A 89 -8.79 13.47 48.51
N ILE A 90 -8.86 12.18 48.16
CA ILE A 90 -7.88 11.54 47.29
C ILE A 90 -8.05 12.25 45.96
N SER A 91 -7.22 13.27 45.72
CA SER A 91 -6.99 13.83 44.40
C SER A 91 -6.41 12.70 43.56
N GLN A 92 -7.27 11.85 43.01
CA GLN A 92 -6.89 10.95 41.93
C GLN A 92 -6.36 11.88 40.82
N PRO A 93 -5.09 11.74 40.40
CA PRO A 93 -4.63 12.47 39.23
C PRO A 93 -5.53 11.99 38.10
N ILE A 94 -6.35 12.90 37.59
CA ILE A 94 -7.07 12.73 36.34
C ILE A 94 -5.96 12.68 35.29
N SER A 95 -5.37 11.50 35.08
CA SER A 95 -4.40 11.28 34.03
C SER A 95 -5.18 11.45 32.74
N SER A 96 -5.06 12.63 32.13
CA SER A 96 -5.51 12.84 30.76
C SER A 96 -5.03 11.65 29.93
N PRO A 97 -5.89 11.04 29.10
CA PRO A 97 -5.49 9.90 28.29
C PRO A 97 -4.25 10.30 27.51
N ILE A 98 -3.18 9.51 27.66
CA ILE A 98 -1.94 9.74 26.94
C ILE A 98 -2.23 9.38 25.48
N GLU A 99 -2.45 10.41 24.66
CA GLU A 99 -2.71 10.24 23.23
C GLU A 99 -1.39 10.18 22.45
N ILE A 100 -1.23 9.13 21.63
CA ILE A 100 -0.20 9.11 20.58
C ILE A 100 -0.57 10.17 19.55
N SER A 101 0.36 11.07 19.26
CA SER A 101 0.20 12.00 18.14
C SER A 101 0.82 11.38 16.88
N LEU A 102 0.17 11.54 15.73
CA LEU A 102 0.78 11.20 14.43
C LEU A 102 2.10 11.97 14.19
N ALA A 103 2.29 13.10 14.87
CA ALA A 103 3.54 13.85 14.85
C ALA A 103 4.73 13.06 15.44
N ASP A 104 4.48 12.07 16.30
CA ASP A 104 5.53 11.21 16.86
C ASP A 104 6.19 10.33 15.77
N TYR A 105 5.54 10.16 14.62
CA TYR A 105 6.01 9.36 13.48
C TYR A 105 6.41 10.21 12.26
N ASP A 106 6.53 11.53 12.40
CA ASP A 106 6.89 12.45 11.31
C ASP A 106 8.19 12.04 10.61
N ALA A 107 9.22 11.62 11.36
CA ALA A 107 10.48 11.14 10.79
C ALA A 107 10.32 9.93 9.84
N VAL A 108 9.34 9.06 10.09
CA VAL A 108 9.04 7.90 9.23
C VAL A 108 8.47 8.38 7.89
N ASN A 109 7.51 9.30 7.93
CA ASN A 109 6.88 9.87 6.74
C ASN A 109 7.86 10.72 5.92
N GLN A 110 8.72 11.49 6.61
CA GLN A 110 9.81 12.23 5.96
C GLN A 110 10.80 11.30 5.26
N MET A 111 11.10 10.14 5.85
CA MET A 111 12.02 9.18 5.24
C MET A 111 11.42 8.52 4.01
N GLU A 112 10.14 8.16 4.04
CA GLU A 112 9.43 7.67 2.86
C GLU A 112 9.41 8.70 1.73
N LEU A 113 9.08 9.97 2.04
CA LEU A 113 9.08 11.06 1.06
C LEU A 113 10.46 11.28 0.44
N LEU A 114 11.50 11.30 1.27
CA LEU A 114 12.89 11.42 0.85
C LEU A 114 13.26 10.30 -0.12
N LEU A 115 12.93 9.05 0.20
CA LEU A 115 13.25 7.88 -0.61
C LEU A 115 12.48 7.86 -1.94
N ALA A 116 11.29 8.45 -2.00
CA ALA A 116 10.51 8.57 -3.23
C ALA A 116 11.01 9.68 -4.17
N GLN A 117 11.56 10.77 -3.63
CA GLN A 117 11.84 12.00 -4.39
C GLN A 117 13.32 12.24 -4.72
N SER A 118 14.23 11.65 -3.97
CA SER A 118 15.66 11.94 -4.09
C SER A 118 16.44 10.82 -4.77
N ASN A 119 17.69 11.10 -5.16
CA ASN A 119 18.62 10.07 -5.59
C ASN A 119 19.29 9.40 -4.37
N TYR A 120 19.86 8.22 -4.56
CA TYR A 120 20.45 7.43 -3.48
C TYR A 120 21.50 8.20 -2.65
N ASP A 121 22.38 8.96 -3.31
CA ASP A 121 23.46 9.66 -2.60
C ASP A 121 22.94 10.76 -1.66
N VAL A 122 21.85 11.45 -2.02
CA VAL A 122 21.19 12.43 -1.13
C VAL A 122 20.38 11.70 -0.07
N ALA A 123 19.55 10.73 -0.48
CA ALA A 123 18.71 9.91 0.40
C ALA A 123 19.52 9.29 1.55
N SER A 124 20.64 8.63 1.22
CA SER A 124 21.48 7.93 2.19
C SER A 124 22.09 8.86 3.26
N ARG A 125 22.46 10.09 2.89
CA ARG A 125 23.00 11.07 3.84
C ARG A 125 21.92 11.64 4.75
N GLU A 126 20.76 11.95 4.19
CA GLU A 126 19.66 12.56 4.95
C GLU A 126 18.93 11.53 5.83
N ALA A 127 18.82 10.29 5.39
CA ALA A 127 18.25 9.18 6.16
C ALA A 127 18.96 8.97 7.51
N LEU A 128 20.27 9.25 7.61
CA LEU A 128 21.01 9.18 8.89
C LEU A 128 20.51 10.21 9.92
N LYS A 129 19.99 11.36 9.48
CA LYS A 129 19.38 12.35 10.39
C LYS A 129 18.01 11.85 10.83
N LEU A 130 17.19 11.38 9.89
CA LEU A 130 15.84 10.87 10.16
C LEU A 130 15.87 9.63 11.07
N ARG A 131 16.84 8.73 10.89
CA ARG A 131 17.07 7.58 11.79
C ARG A 131 17.34 8.02 13.23
N ARG A 132 18.16 9.04 13.43
CA ARG A 132 18.45 9.55 14.77
C ARG A 132 17.21 10.15 15.42
N GLN A 133 16.46 10.95 14.66
CA GLN A 133 15.20 11.54 15.13
C GLN A 133 14.16 10.45 15.46
N HIS A 134 14.02 9.43 14.60
CA HIS A 134 13.16 8.28 14.84
C HIS A 134 13.55 7.58 16.14
N ASN A 135 14.83 7.21 16.32
CA ASN A 135 15.29 6.51 17.52
C ASN A 135 15.06 7.32 18.81
N GLU A 136 15.32 8.63 18.78
CA GLU A 136 15.07 9.53 19.91
C GLU A 136 13.57 9.55 20.27
N ARG A 137 12.69 9.64 19.26
CA ARG A 137 11.24 9.60 19.45
C ARG A 137 10.77 8.24 19.94
N MET A 138 11.26 7.14 19.37
CA MET A 138 10.90 5.80 19.79
C MET A 138 11.29 5.52 21.24
N TYR A 139 12.40 6.08 21.73
CA TYR A 139 12.76 5.99 23.14
C TYR A 139 11.69 6.64 24.05
N VAL A 140 11.18 7.81 23.69
CA VAL A 140 10.12 8.50 24.43
C VAL A 140 8.80 7.71 24.36
N VAL A 141 8.43 7.25 23.17
CA VAL A 141 7.18 6.49 22.95
C VAL A 141 7.22 5.13 23.68
N ALA A 142 8.37 4.44 23.67
CA ALA A 142 8.56 3.17 24.37
C ALA A 142 8.33 3.28 25.88
N SER A 143 8.73 4.40 26.50
CA SER A 143 8.49 4.64 27.94
C SER A 143 7.00 4.71 28.30
N ARG A 144 6.13 5.02 27.33
CA ARG A 144 4.68 5.15 27.49
C ARG A 144 3.92 3.96 26.90
N TYR A 145 4.60 3.02 26.24
CA TYR A 145 3.98 1.95 25.48
C TYR A 145 3.01 1.08 26.30
N ALA A 146 3.37 0.80 27.55
CA ALA A 146 2.52 0.02 28.46
C ALA A 146 1.20 0.73 28.82
N ALA A 147 1.17 2.07 28.77
CA ALA A 147 -0.02 2.86 29.07
C ALA A 147 -0.96 3.00 27.86
N TYR A 148 -0.51 2.63 26.66
CA TYR A 148 -1.29 2.79 25.44
C TYR A 148 -2.44 1.79 25.33
N GLY A 149 -3.54 2.26 24.73
CA GLY A 149 -4.64 1.41 24.28
C GLY A 149 -4.23 0.47 23.16
N THR A 150 -5.08 -0.50 22.82
CA THR A 150 -4.83 -1.48 21.74
C THR A 150 -4.60 -0.80 20.39
N TYR A 151 -5.45 0.17 20.04
CA TYR A 151 -5.31 0.98 18.82
C TYR A 151 -3.96 1.69 18.74
N GLN A 152 -3.56 2.36 19.82
CA GLN A 152 -2.32 3.13 19.89
C GLN A 152 -1.09 2.24 19.77
N ARG A 153 -1.07 1.10 20.48
CA ARG A 153 0.00 0.09 20.33
C ARG A 153 0.07 -0.44 18.92
N ARG A 154 -1.08 -0.77 18.32
CA ARG A 154 -1.14 -1.26 16.94
C ARG A 154 -0.57 -0.24 15.95
N LEU A 155 -0.98 1.02 16.07
CA LEU A 155 -0.48 2.10 15.22
C LEU A 155 1.03 2.29 15.38
N HIS A 156 1.54 2.19 16.61
CA HIS A 156 2.97 2.23 16.90
C HIS A 156 3.72 1.09 16.22
N ASP A 157 3.29 -0.14 16.42
CA ASP A 157 3.94 -1.33 15.88
C ASP A 157 4.02 -1.28 14.34
N LEU A 158 2.96 -0.80 13.69
CA LEU A 158 2.95 -0.61 12.23
C LEU A 158 3.93 0.48 11.77
N HIS A 159 4.09 1.59 12.52
CA HIS A 159 5.06 2.62 12.16
C HIS A 159 6.51 2.18 12.39
N VAL A 160 6.77 1.37 13.42
CA VAL A 160 8.08 0.74 13.62
C VAL A 160 8.38 -0.19 12.45
N GLN A 161 7.43 -1.04 12.07
CA GLN A 161 7.55 -1.93 10.92
C GLN A 161 7.73 -1.18 9.59
N LYS A 162 7.02 -0.05 9.41
CA LYS A 162 7.19 0.85 8.25
C LYS A 162 8.62 1.38 8.19
N PHE A 163 9.15 1.83 9.32
CA PHE A 163 10.53 2.32 9.40
C PHE A 163 11.54 1.21 9.04
N GLU A 164 11.39 0.00 9.59
CA GLU A 164 12.23 -1.16 9.24
C GLU A 164 12.20 -1.48 7.74
N ALA A 165 11.01 -1.45 7.12
CA ALA A 165 10.86 -1.69 5.68
C ALA A 165 11.59 -0.62 4.84
N LEU A 166 11.53 0.64 5.26
CA LEU A 166 12.25 1.74 4.59
C LEU A 166 13.77 1.61 4.75
N GLU A 167 14.26 1.15 5.92
CA GLU A 167 15.68 0.88 6.11
C GLU A 167 16.18 -0.28 5.24
N ALA A 168 15.39 -1.36 5.17
CA ALA A 168 15.65 -2.50 4.29
C ALA A 168 15.68 -2.04 2.81
N TYR A 169 14.76 -1.18 2.41
CA TYR A 169 14.73 -0.58 1.08
C TYR A 169 16.01 0.22 0.79
N LEU A 170 16.44 1.07 1.73
CA LEU A 170 17.64 1.90 1.55
C LEU A 170 18.91 1.05 1.43
N GLU A 171 19.06 -0.01 2.24
CA GLU A 171 20.21 -0.92 2.13
C GLU A 171 20.16 -1.75 0.84
N ALA A 172 18.98 -2.20 0.43
CA ALA A 172 18.81 -2.89 -0.86
C ALA A 172 19.13 -1.96 -2.04
N TRP A 173 18.74 -0.67 -1.97
CA TRP A 173 19.06 0.32 -2.99
C TRP A 173 20.58 0.55 -3.10
N LYS A 174 21.29 0.64 -1.97
CA LYS A 174 22.76 0.68 -1.95
C LYS A 174 23.39 -0.50 -2.69
N GLY A 175 22.89 -1.70 -2.42
CA GLY A 175 23.35 -2.93 -3.08
C GLY A 175 23.06 -2.91 -4.58
N ALA A 176 21.92 -2.38 -5.00
CA ALA A 176 21.54 -2.31 -6.42
C ALA A 176 22.44 -1.35 -7.22
N GLU A 177 22.90 -0.25 -6.61
CA GLU A 177 23.78 0.71 -7.28
C GLU A 177 25.26 0.31 -7.22
N LYS A 178 25.74 -0.04 -6.03
CA LYS A 178 27.18 -0.16 -5.72
C LYS A 178 27.62 -1.59 -5.39
N GLY A 179 26.68 -2.51 -5.19
CA GLY A 179 26.98 -3.90 -4.80
C GLY A 179 27.38 -4.80 -5.97
N PRO A 180 28.03 -5.95 -5.67
CA PRO A 180 28.38 -6.95 -6.67
C PRO A 180 27.13 -7.68 -7.22
N ASP A 181 26.13 -7.94 -6.37
CA ASP A 181 24.92 -8.69 -6.72
C ASP A 181 23.71 -7.80 -6.94
N ARG A 182 23.75 -7.03 -8.03
CA ARG A 182 22.72 -6.03 -8.34
C ARG A 182 21.32 -6.63 -8.51
N ALA A 183 21.21 -7.79 -9.16
CA ALA A 183 19.93 -8.47 -9.33
C ALA A 183 19.30 -8.84 -7.98
N ARG A 184 20.08 -9.41 -7.06
CA ARG A 184 19.61 -9.76 -5.71
C ARG A 184 19.18 -8.52 -4.95
N ALA A 185 20.01 -7.49 -4.96
CA ALA A 185 19.71 -6.25 -4.27
C ALA A 185 18.46 -5.55 -4.84
N GLN A 186 18.24 -5.62 -6.16
CA GLN A 186 17.01 -5.14 -6.78
C GLN A 186 15.78 -5.98 -6.37
N ALA A 187 15.92 -7.31 -6.27
CA ALA A 187 14.85 -8.16 -5.77
C ALA A 187 14.48 -7.85 -4.31
N GLU A 188 15.48 -7.64 -3.46
CA GLU A 188 15.30 -7.20 -2.06
C GLU A 188 14.66 -5.81 -1.97
N LYS A 189 15.03 -4.92 -2.89
CA LYS A 189 14.43 -3.59 -3.01
C LYS A 189 12.94 -3.68 -3.35
N ASP A 190 12.58 -4.52 -4.32
CA ASP A 190 11.19 -4.75 -4.71
C ASP A 190 10.38 -5.40 -3.57
N ARG A 191 10.99 -6.32 -2.81
CA ARG A 191 10.40 -6.92 -1.61
C ARG A 191 10.14 -5.90 -0.50
N ALA A 192 11.10 -5.01 -0.24
CA ALA A 192 10.95 -3.95 0.75
C ALA A 192 9.84 -2.95 0.36
N LEU A 193 9.71 -2.62 -0.94
CA LEU A 193 8.60 -1.80 -1.44
C LEU A 193 7.24 -2.47 -1.24
N PHE A 194 7.16 -3.78 -1.47
CA PHE A 194 5.93 -4.54 -1.20
C PHE A 194 5.56 -4.50 0.28
N MET A 195 6.53 -4.70 1.19
CA MET A 195 6.31 -4.60 2.64
C MET A 195 5.83 -3.20 3.03
N LEU A 196 6.44 -2.16 2.48
CA LEU A 196 6.05 -0.78 2.72
C LEU A 196 4.60 -0.52 2.29
N ALA A 197 4.21 -0.97 1.09
CA ALA A 197 2.86 -0.81 0.58
C ALA A 197 1.82 -1.51 1.46
N GLN A 198 2.07 -2.75 1.87
CA GLN A 198 1.17 -3.50 2.76
C GLN A 198 1.10 -2.89 4.17
N THR A 199 2.20 -2.33 4.67
CA THR A 199 2.22 -1.65 5.97
C THR A 199 1.42 -0.35 5.92
N ASN A 200 1.53 0.43 4.84
CA ASN A 200 0.71 1.61 4.62
C ASN A 200 -0.77 1.26 4.52
N GLU A 201 -1.14 0.21 3.79
CA GLU A 201 -2.52 -0.29 3.71
C GLU A 201 -3.07 -0.64 5.10
N ALA A 202 -2.27 -1.31 5.95
CA ALA A 202 -2.67 -1.63 7.31
C ALA A 202 -2.85 -0.37 8.20
N ILE A 203 -1.99 0.64 8.04
CA ILE A 203 -2.11 1.92 8.74
C ILE A 203 -3.38 2.66 8.28
N ASP A 204 -3.65 2.71 6.98
CA ASP A 204 -4.81 3.41 6.42
C ASP A 204 -6.13 2.77 6.89
N VAL A 205 -6.22 1.45 6.90
CA VAL A 205 -7.36 0.71 7.46
C VAL A 205 -7.57 1.06 8.93
N LEU A 206 -6.48 1.10 9.71
CA LEU A 206 -6.54 1.39 11.14
C LEU A 206 -7.01 2.83 11.42
N LEU A 207 -6.49 3.80 10.66
CA LEU A 207 -6.83 5.22 10.77
C LEU A 207 -8.27 5.51 10.28
N SER A 208 -8.66 4.97 9.13
CA SER A 208 -10.00 5.16 8.55
C SER A 208 -11.10 4.51 9.39
N GLY A 209 -10.80 3.37 10.02
CA GLY A 209 -11.73 2.68 10.91
C GLY A 209 -11.77 3.20 12.35
N GLY A 210 -11.05 4.29 12.65
CA GLY A 210 -11.08 4.97 13.95
C GLY A 210 -10.66 4.10 15.14
N GLY A 211 -9.86 3.06 14.91
CA GLY A 211 -9.48 2.10 15.94
C GLY A 211 -10.61 1.17 16.41
N SER A 212 -11.67 1.02 15.62
CA SER A 212 -12.67 -0.03 15.84
C SER A 212 -12.05 -1.43 15.88
N LEU A 213 -12.67 -2.37 16.60
CA LEU A 213 -12.20 -3.76 16.67
C LEU A 213 -12.08 -4.40 15.28
N ALA A 214 -12.99 -4.06 14.35
CA ALA A 214 -12.93 -4.52 12.97
C ALA A 214 -11.68 -4.01 12.24
N SER A 215 -11.38 -2.72 12.34
CA SER A 215 -10.18 -2.13 11.72
C SER A 215 -8.87 -2.67 12.29
N ILE A 216 -8.83 -2.93 13.60
CA ILE A 216 -7.68 -3.57 14.25
C ILE A 216 -7.49 -4.98 13.69
N ALA A 217 -8.55 -5.79 13.67
CA ALA A 217 -8.51 -7.16 13.16
C ALA A 217 -8.13 -7.22 11.67
N GLU A 218 -8.60 -6.27 10.87
CA GLU A 218 -8.26 -6.17 9.45
C GLU A 218 -6.80 -5.76 9.25
N SER A 219 -6.29 -4.77 10.00
CA SER A 219 -4.87 -4.40 9.98
C SER A 219 -3.95 -5.57 10.39
N GLU A 220 -4.39 -6.42 11.31
CA GLU A 220 -3.67 -7.64 11.71
C GLU A 220 -3.72 -8.72 10.63
N ASN A 221 -4.85 -8.85 9.94
CA ASN A 221 -4.98 -9.76 8.79
C ASN A 221 -4.00 -9.36 7.67
N ILE A 222 -3.91 -8.05 7.36
CA ILE A 222 -2.97 -7.51 6.35
C ILE A 222 -1.53 -7.80 6.77
N GLU A 223 -1.14 -7.51 8.02
CA GLU A 223 0.22 -7.78 8.47
C GLU A 223 0.55 -9.29 8.46
N ARG A 224 -0.37 -10.15 8.91
CA ARG A 224 -0.20 -11.61 8.84
C ARG A 224 -0.02 -12.08 7.41
N ARG A 225 -0.76 -11.48 6.47
CA ARG A 225 -0.64 -11.72 5.03
C ARG A 225 0.73 -11.31 4.50
N MET A 226 1.15 -10.09 4.78
CA MET A 226 2.46 -9.58 4.42
C MET A 226 3.61 -10.44 4.97
N LYS A 227 3.57 -10.82 6.26
CA LYS A 227 4.61 -11.65 6.88
C LYS A 227 4.73 -13.02 6.23
N ARG A 228 3.62 -13.61 5.78
CA ARG A 228 3.62 -14.91 5.09
C ARG A 228 4.14 -14.78 3.66
N THR A 229 3.73 -13.75 2.91
CA THR A 229 4.17 -13.60 1.52
C THR A 229 5.64 -13.27 1.41
N THR A 230 6.19 -12.47 2.33
CA THR A 230 7.57 -11.97 2.27
C THR A 230 8.65 -12.98 2.67
N VAL A 231 8.25 -14.21 3.02
CA VAL A 231 9.16 -15.31 3.36
C VAL A 231 9.95 -15.75 2.12
N ASN A 232 11.24 -16.00 2.31
CA ASN A 232 12.08 -16.63 1.30
C ASN A 232 11.89 -18.15 1.34
N TYR A 233 11.50 -18.70 0.20
CA TYR A 233 11.43 -20.13 -0.06
C TYR A 233 12.69 -20.57 -0.79
N VAL A 234 12.93 -21.87 -0.88
CA VAL A 234 14.15 -22.45 -1.46
C VAL A 234 13.79 -23.53 -2.45
N VAL A 235 14.49 -23.54 -3.58
CA VAL A 235 14.40 -24.61 -4.58
C VAL A 235 14.98 -25.90 -4.00
N THR A 236 14.17 -26.95 -3.91
CA THR A 236 14.54 -28.26 -3.33
C THR A 236 14.87 -29.30 -4.41
N ALA A 237 14.27 -29.17 -5.59
CA ALA A 237 14.57 -30.01 -6.75
C ALA A 237 15.92 -29.65 -7.39
N PRO A 238 16.48 -30.48 -8.30
CA PRO A 238 17.72 -30.18 -9.00
C PRO A 238 17.68 -28.84 -9.75
N TYR A 239 16.52 -28.51 -10.34
CA TYR A 239 16.26 -27.21 -10.93
C TYR A 239 14.78 -26.83 -10.90
N LEU A 240 14.53 -25.53 -10.92
CA LEU A 240 13.25 -24.88 -11.19
C LEU A 240 13.39 -23.99 -12.42
N LEU A 241 12.44 -24.03 -13.36
CA LEU A 241 12.45 -23.15 -14.53
C LEU A 241 11.67 -21.88 -14.20
N LEU A 242 12.35 -20.73 -14.23
CA LEU A 242 11.76 -19.40 -14.05
C LEU A 242 12.13 -18.54 -15.26
N ASP A 243 11.14 -18.11 -16.04
CA ASP A 243 11.33 -17.30 -17.26
C ASP A 243 12.45 -17.82 -18.19
N ASN A 244 12.38 -19.11 -18.54
CA ASN A 244 13.38 -19.84 -19.34
C ASN A 244 14.77 -19.98 -18.71
N GLN A 245 14.97 -19.54 -17.46
CA GLN A 245 16.21 -19.72 -16.71
C GLN A 245 16.09 -20.87 -15.72
N ARG A 246 17.18 -21.63 -15.57
CA ARG A 246 17.26 -22.73 -14.60
C ARG A 246 17.80 -22.19 -13.28
N LEU A 247 16.96 -22.17 -12.26
CA LEU A 247 17.36 -21.94 -10.88
C LEU A 247 17.79 -23.26 -10.27
N ASN A 248 19.00 -23.31 -9.70
CA ASN A 248 19.56 -24.52 -9.12
C ASN A 248 18.94 -24.82 -7.75
N ARG A 249 19.15 -26.06 -7.28
CA ARG A 249 18.84 -26.44 -5.90
C ARG A 249 19.54 -25.51 -4.90
N GLY A 250 18.80 -25.06 -3.89
CA GLY A 250 19.30 -24.17 -2.84
C GLY A 250 19.11 -22.68 -3.14
N GLU A 251 18.72 -22.31 -4.36
CA GLU A 251 18.47 -20.91 -4.71
C GLU A 251 17.22 -20.38 -3.97
N PRO A 252 17.29 -19.21 -3.34
CA PRO A 252 16.15 -18.61 -2.66
C PRO A 252 15.21 -17.94 -3.68
N ILE A 253 13.92 -18.09 -3.44
CA ILE A 253 12.84 -17.53 -4.25
C ILE A 253 11.80 -16.87 -3.35
N TRP A 254 11.15 -15.84 -3.85
CA TRP A 254 10.04 -15.18 -3.20
C TRP A 254 8.80 -15.28 -4.08
N VAL A 255 7.66 -15.64 -3.48
CA VAL A 255 6.38 -15.77 -4.19
C VAL A 255 5.61 -14.46 -3.99
N ILE A 256 5.47 -13.69 -5.06
CA ILE A 256 4.82 -12.37 -5.04
C ILE A 256 3.31 -12.53 -4.99
N ASP A 257 2.77 -13.36 -5.89
CA ASP A 257 1.33 -13.49 -6.10
C ASP A 257 0.97 -14.87 -6.66
N VAL A 258 -0.28 -15.28 -6.51
CA VAL A 258 -0.83 -16.54 -7.03
C VAL A 258 -2.18 -16.27 -7.69
N VAL A 259 -2.24 -16.49 -9.00
CA VAL A 259 -3.43 -16.25 -9.82
C VAL A 259 -3.71 -17.48 -10.67
N SER A 260 -4.93 -18.01 -10.60
CA SER A 260 -5.44 -19.07 -11.48
C SER A 260 -4.52 -20.29 -11.60
N GLY A 261 -3.93 -20.74 -10.48
CA GLY A 261 -3.04 -21.91 -10.45
C GLY A 261 -1.62 -21.64 -10.99
N SER A 262 -1.27 -20.37 -11.22
CA SER A 262 0.09 -19.93 -11.50
C SER A 262 0.56 -18.96 -10.42
N ALA A 263 1.82 -19.07 -10.03
CA ALA A 263 2.47 -18.21 -9.06
C ALA A 263 3.48 -17.30 -9.76
N LYS A 264 3.46 -16.01 -9.44
CA LYS A 264 4.50 -15.06 -9.83
C LYS A 264 5.64 -15.15 -8.83
N VAL A 265 6.82 -15.55 -9.31
CA VAL A 265 7.99 -15.84 -8.48
C VAL A 265 9.14 -14.92 -8.87
N LEU A 266 9.84 -14.43 -7.86
CA LEU A 266 11.07 -13.63 -7.98
C LEU A 266 12.25 -14.45 -7.46
N HIS A 267 13.34 -14.51 -8.21
CA HIS A 267 14.58 -15.09 -7.73
C HIS A 267 15.30 -14.11 -6.79
N MET A 268 15.59 -14.56 -5.57
CA MET A 268 16.24 -13.77 -4.51
C MET A 268 17.73 -14.11 -4.36
N GLY A 269 18.26 -14.97 -5.23
CA GLY A 269 19.63 -15.47 -5.16
C GLY A 269 20.61 -14.66 -6.00
N HIS A 270 21.79 -15.22 -6.22
CA HIS A 270 22.84 -14.54 -6.98
C HIS A 270 22.51 -14.65 -8.48
N GLY A 271 22.32 -13.51 -9.12
CA GLY A 271 22.05 -13.41 -10.55
C GLY A 271 23.30 -13.02 -11.33
N ARG A 272 23.47 -13.58 -12.53
CA ARG A 272 24.48 -13.09 -13.50
C ARG A 272 24.05 -11.80 -14.21
N SER A 273 22.78 -11.43 -14.04
CA SER A 273 22.17 -10.24 -14.62
C SER A 273 22.21 -9.07 -13.64
N SER A 274 22.06 -7.85 -14.16
CA SER A 274 21.78 -6.66 -13.34
C SER A 274 20.31 -6.60 -12.89
N GLN A 275 19.41 -7.29 -13.58
CA GLN A 275 17.98 -7.33 -13.28
C GLN A 275 17.59 -8.64 -12.59
N PRO A 276 16.67 -8.60 -11.62
CA PRO A 276 16.15 -9.79 -10.97
C PRO A 276 15.35 -10.63 -11.96
N ILE A 277 15.42 -11.96 -11.81
CA ILE A 277 14.65 -12.89 -12.64
C ILE A 277 13.26 -13.01 -12.03
N CYS A 278 12.24 -12.61 -12.77
CA CYS A 278 10.84 -12.68 -12.37
C CYS A 278 10.07 -13.44 -13.45
N GLY A 279 9.16 -14.32 -13.05
CA GLY A 279 8.36 -15.08 -14.00
C GLY A 279 7.16 -15.77 -13.36
N TRP A 280 6.25 -16.23 -14.21
CA TRP A 280 5.12 -17.06 -13.80
C TRP A 280 5.51 -18.54 -13.88
N ILE A 281 5.15 -19.31 -12.85
CA ILE A 281 5.36 -20.76 -12.76
C ILE A 281 4.04 -21.40 -12.33
N SER A 282 3.74 -22.61 -12.82
CA SER A 282 2.58 -23.35 -12.30
C SER A 282 2.72 -23.61 -10.80
N VAL A 283 1.62 -23.49 -10.04
CA VAL A 283 1.58 -23.83 -8.60
C VAL A 283 2.05 -25.26 -8.38
N TYR A 284 1.65 -26.17 -9.27
CA TYR A 284 2.07 -27.57 -9.26
C TYR A 284 3.60 -27.73 -9.33
N ASP A 285 4.26 -27.06 -10.28
CA ASP A 285 5.73 -27.13 -10.40
C ASP A 285 6.41 -26.48 -9.20
N LEU A 286 5.88 -25.36 -8.70
CA LEU A 286 6.43 -24.64 -7.57
C LEU A 286 6.40 -25.52 -6.30
N GLU A 287 5.28 -26.15 -5.98
CA GLU A 287 5.16 -27.03 -4.82
C GLU A 287 6.02 -28.28 -4.93
N ARG A 288 6.11 -28.85 -6.14
CA ARG A 288 6.92 -30.05 -6.39
C ARG A 288 8.43 -29.77 -6.31
N ARG A 289 8.86 -28.56 -6.66
CA ARG A 289 10.29 -28.22 -6.84
C ARG A 289 10.86 -27.27 -5.80
N SER A 290 10.05 -26.79 -4.87
CA SER A 290 10.47 -25.94 -3.76
C SER A 290 9.88 -26.40 -2.43
N ASN A 291 10.27 -25.75 -1.34
CA ASN A 291 9.63 -25.91 -0.03
C ASN A 291 8.36 -25.04 0.14
N TRP A 292 7.96 -24.29 -0.89
CA TRP A 292 6.72 -23.53 -0.87
C TRP A 292 5.50 -24.44 -0.94
N ARG A 293 4.44 -24.09 -0.22
CA ARG A 293 3.17 -24.80 -0.21
C ARG A 293 2.04 -23.80 -0.37
N SER A 294 1.09 -24.09 -1.25
CA SER A 294 -0.11 -23.27 -1.38
C SER A 294 -0.93 -23.40 -0.10
N ASP A 295 -1.30 -22.26 0.47
CA ASP A 295 -2.32 -22.19 1.50
C ASP A 295 -3.62 -21.74 0.82
N PRO A 296 -4.62 -22.63 0.66
CA PRO A 296 -5.85 -22.31 -0.04
C PRO A 296 -6.62 -21.15 0.61
N VAL A 297 -6.54 -21.02 1.93
CA VAL A 297 -7.18 -19.94 2.70
C VAL A 297 -6.47 -18.60 2.48
N PHE A 298 -5.25 -18.63 1.98
CA PHE A 298 -4.44 -17.43 1.83
C PHE A 298 -4.46 -16.90 0.40
N PHE A 299 -4.20 -17.76 -0.57
CA PHE A 299 -4.04 -17.38 -1.97
C PHE A 299 -5.34 -17.42 -2.78
N TYR A 300 -6.37 -18.13 -2.28
CA TYR A 300 -7.64 -18.31 -3.00
C TYR A 300 -8.84 -17.72 -2.26
N SER A 301 -8.67 -17.17 -1.05
CA SER A 301 -9.75 -16.51 -0.31
C SER A 301 -10.16 -15.14 -0.85
N SER A 302 -9.48 -14.63 -1.87
CA SER A 302 -9.92 -13.49 -2.68
C SER A 302 -10.62 -13.93 -3.98
N ALA A 303 -10.97 -15.21 -4.13
CA ALA A 303 -11.94 -15.58 -5.17
C ALA A 303 -13.18 -14.68 -4.94
N PRO A 304 -13.54 -13.80 -5.89
CA PRO A 304 -14.74 -13.00 -5.75
C PRO A 304 -15.86 -13.98 -5.44
N ALA A 305 -16.69 -13.65 -4.44
CA ALA A 305 -17.88 -14.43 -4.13
C ALA A 305 -18.50 -14.81 -5.48
N GLN A 306 -18.61 -16.12 -5.74
CA GLN A 306 -19.24 -16.61 -6.96
C GLN A 306 -20.50 -15.78 -7.16
N PRO A 307 -20.66 -15.08 -8.29
CA PRO A 307 -21.82 -14.22 -8.46
C PRO A 307 -23.04 -15.13 -8.26
N GLU A 308 -23.80 -14.89 -7.19
CA GLU A 308 -25.14 -15.45 -7.07
C GLU A 308 -25.84 -15.08 -8.36
N THR A 309 -26.18 -16.10 -9.14
CA THR A 309 -26.56 -16.06 -10.55
C THR A 309 -27.62 -15.00 -10.82
N THR A 310 -27.17 -13.76 -10.98
CA THR A 310 -27.95 -12.62 -11.42
C THR A 310 -27.26 -12.22 -12.69
N THR A 311 -27.89 -12.50 -13.83
CA THR A 311 -27.33 -12.29 -15.16
C THR A 311 -27.14 -10.80 -15.41
N VAL A 312 -26.03 -10.25 -14.94
CA VAL A 312 -25.55 -8.92 -15.31
C VAL A 312 -24.82 -9.08 -16.65
N ILE A 313 -25.50 -8.69 -17.71
CA ILE A 313 -24.90 -8.59 -19.05
C ILE A 313 -23.94 -7.40 -19.01
N TYR A 314 -22.66 -7.66 -18.83
CA TYR A 314 -21.63 -6.65 -19.02
C TYR A 314 -21.49 -6.36 -20.53
N ARG A 315 -21.70 -5.11 -20.91
CA ARG A 315 -21.27 -4.60 -22.22
C ARG A 315 -19.75 -4.58 -22.22
N GLU A 316 -19.16 -5.40 -23.08
CA GLU A 316 -17.73 -5.41 -23.35
C GLU A 316 -17.32 -4.01 -23.86
N SER A 317 -16.54 -3.27 -23.07
CA SER A 317 -16.07 -1.96 -23.50
C SER A 317 -15.01 -2.15 -24.59
N GLU A 318 -15.29 -1.64 -25.78
CA GLU A 318 -14.38 -1.70 -26.93
C GLU A 318 -12.96 -1.23 -26.58
N PRO A 319 -11.90 -1.93 -27.02
CA PRO A 319 -10.53 -1.53 -26.74
C PRO A 319 -10.22 -0.21 -27.42
N LYS A 320 -9.97 0.82 -26.61
CA LYS A 320 -9.55 2.15 -27.07
C LYS A 320 -8.10 2.09 -27.54
N VAL A 321 -7.90 1.83 -28.84
CA VAL A 321 -6.56 1.87 -29.46
C VAL A 321 -6.12 3.32 -29.58
N ILE A 322 -5.16 3.74 -28.75
CA ILE A 322 -4.50 5.04 -28.87
C ILE A 322 -3.25 4.86 -29.77
N ILE A 323 -3.34 5.28 -31.03
CA ILE A 323 -2.18 5.38 -31.93
C ILE A 323 -1.50 6.73 -31.70
N ILE A 324 -0.33 6.74 -31.06
CA ILE A 324 0.50 7.95 -30.98
C ILE A 324 1.56 7.92 -32.08
N ALA A 325 1.30 8.63 -33.17
CA ALA A 325 2.28 8.91 -34.21
C ALA A 325 3.28 9.97 -33.72
N GLY A 326 4.44 9.53 -33.22
CA GLY A 326 5.54 10.42 -32.89
C GLY A 326 6.17 11.01 -34.16
N LYS A 327 5.92 12.30 -34.43
CA LYS A 327 6.66 13.07 -35.44
C LYS A 327 8.13 13.16 -35.03
N LYS A 328 8.99 12.52 -35.82
CA LYS A 328 10.45 12.67 -35.76
C LYS A 328 10.83 14.14 -35.94
N ARG A 329 11.57 14.71 -35.00
CA ARG A 329 12.42 15.89 -35.22
C ARG A 329 13.86 15.53 -34.86
N TYR A 330 14.65 15.22 -35.90
CA TYR A 330 16.06 15.62 -35.95
C TYR A 330 16.09 17.15 -36.14
N PRO A 331 17.09 17.91 -35.64
CA PRO A 331 18.47 17.88 -36.19
C PRO A 331 19.55 18.24 -35.11
N TYR A 332 20.88 18.31 -35.28
CA TYR A 332 21.83 18.43 -36.38
C TYR A 332 23.14 17.74 -35.94
N ARG A 333 23.82 17.08 -36.88
CA ARG A 333 25.27 16.79 -36.82
C ARG A 333 26.01 18.06 -37.23
N HIS A 334 27.01 18.49 -36.47
CA HIS A 334 28.20 19.10 -37.03
C HIS A 334 29.45 18.46 -36.40
N ARG A 335 30.28 17.90 -37.27
CA ARG A 335 31.68 17.47 -37.06
C ARG A 335 32.57 18.68 -37.48
N PRO A 336 33.91 18.61 -37.50
CA PRO A 336 34.92 18.55 -36.44
C PRO A 336 35.95 19.74 -36.48
N TRP A 337 36.51 20.17 -35.33
CA TRP A 337 37.82 20.89 -35.13
C TRP A 337 38.10 22.21 -35.92
N PRO A 338 38.85 23.18 -35.33
CA PRO A 338 40.31 23.13 -35.34
C PRO A 338 41.00 23.55 -34.02
N ILE A 339 42.19 23.00 -33.81
CA ILE A 339 43.23 23.39 -32.83
C ILE A 339 43.61 24.87 -33.07
N PRO A 340 43.80 25.72 -32.03
CA PRO A 340 45.17 26.18 -31.65
C PRO A 340 45.29 26.71 -30.18
N PRO A 341 46.43 27.25 -29.73
CA PRO A 341 47.83 26.96 -30.04
C PRO A 341 48.63 26.49 -28.80
N ARG A 342 49.82 25.96 -29.11
CA ARG A 342 50.94 25.72 -28.19
C ARG A 342 51.24 26.96 -27.32
N TYR A 343 51.48 26.74 -26.03
CA TYR A 343 52.44 27.53 -25.25
C TYR A 343 53.61 26.64 -24.81
N PRO A 344 54.82 27.21 -24.64
CA PRO A 344 56.09 26.50 -24.68
C PRO A 344 56.76 26.34 -23.31
N HIS A 345 57.66 25.34 -23.21
CA HIS A 345 58.75 25.16 -22.22
C HIS A 345 58.35 25.12 -20.72
N ASP A 346 58.78 24.15 -19.89
CA ASP A 346 60.15 23.70 -19.62
C ASP A 346 60.15 22.25 -19.07
N ARG A 347 60.95 21.35 -19.66
CA ARG A 347 62.20 20.80 -19.07
C ARG A 347 62.07 20.20 -17.65
N ARG A 348 62.06 18.87 -17.57
CA ARG A 348 63.08 18.03 -16.89
C ARG A 348 62.71 16.54 -17.02
N ASP A 349 63.49 15.83 -17.82
CA ASP A 349 64.39 14.72 -17.39
C ASP A 349 63.62 13.43 -17.09
N LYS A 350 63.56 12.52 -18.07
CA LYS A 350 64.50 11.40 -18.32
C LYS A 350 64.27 10.21 -17.38
N HIS A 351 63.99 9.07 -18.02
CA HIS A 351 64.40 7.68 -17.75
C HIS A 351 63.21 6.75 -18.03
N ASP A 352 63.16 6.19 -19.25
CA ASP A 352 63.63 4.85 -19.66
C ASP A 352 62.43 3.89 -19.73
N LYS A 353 61.93 3.57 -20.93
CA LYS A 353 62.36 2.50 -21.85
C LYS A 353 62.02 1.10 -21.33
N HIS A 354 61.43 0.32 -22.25
CA HIS A 354 61.01 -1.09 -22.19
C HIS A 354 59.57 -1.32 -21.69
N ASP A 355 58.66 -2.03 -22.38
CA ASP A 355 58.77 -2.84 -23.59
C ASP A 355 57.42 -2.95 -24.33
N LYS A 356 57.55 -3.16 -25.65
CA LYS A 356 56.50 -3.50 -26.60
C LYS A 356 56.08 -4.96 -26.45
N HIS A 357 54.78 -5.23 -26.50
CA HIS A 357 54.16 -6.34 -27.24
C HIS A 357 52.69 -5.95 -27.48
N ASP A 358 52.25 -5.73 -28.73
CA ASP A 358 51.71 -6.74 -29.67
C ASP A 358 50.54 -7.53 -29.03
N LYS A 359 49.35 -7.69 -29.59
CA LYS A 359 48.73 -7.42 -30.90
C LYS A 359 47.21 -7.59 -30.71
N HIS A 360 46.45 -6.99 -31.64
CA HIS A 360 45.15 -7.42 -32.17
C HIS A 360 44.22 -8.31 -31.31
N ASP A 361 42.99 -7.84 -31.08
CA ASP A 361 41.90 -8.38 -31.89
C ASP A 361 40.66 -7.46 -31.99
N LYS A 362 40.25 -7.32 -33.25
CA LYS A 362 38.96 -6.81 -33.72
C LYS A 362 37.90 -7.85 -33.34
N HIS A 363 36.72 -7.42 -32.92
CA HIS A 363 35.48 -7.86 -33.57
C HIS A 363 34.28 -7.02 -33.11
N ASP A 364 33.67 -6.37 -34.10
CA ASP A 364 32.31 -5.85 -34.07
C ASP A 364 31.31 -6.95 -33.69
N ARG A 365 30.30 -6.60 -32.88
CA ARG A 365 28.91 -6.96 -33.19
C ARG A 365 27.90 -6.06 -32.49
N ARG A 366 27.19 -5.33 -33.34
CA ARG A 366 25.92 -4.65 -33.11
C ARG A 366 24.92 -5.56 -32.41
N GLY A 367 24.32 -5.04 -31.34
CA GLY A 367 23.03 -5.46 -30.83
C GLY A 367 22.30 -4.24 -30.27
N LYS A 368 21.63 -3.47 -31.13
CA LYS A 368 20.67 -2.45 -30.67
C LYS A 368 19.45 -3.18 -30.14
N HIS A 369 19.42 -3.43 -28.83
CA HIS A 369 18.18 -3.83 -28.16
C HIS A 369 17.33 -2.59 -27.92
N TYR A 370 16.08 -2.66 -28.38
CA TYR A 370 15.04 -1.72 -28.01
C TYR A 370 14.68 -1.97 -26.55
N SER A 371 14.93 -0.98 -25.69
CA SER A 371 14.38 -0.95 -24.34
C SER A 371 12.96 -0.42 -24.44
N TYR A 372 11.97 -1.27 -24.20
CA TYR A 372 10.62 -0.82 -23.88
C TYR A 372 10.62 -0.39 -22.42
N VAL A 373 10.21 0.85 -22.15
CA VAL A 373 9.87 1.29 -20.80
C VAL A 373 8.38 1.05 -20.65
N VAL A 374 8.00 0.13 -19.77
CA VAL A 374 6.64 0.08 -19.23
C VAL A 374 6.56 1.23 -18.24
N ILE A 375 5.98 2.34 -18.68
CA ILE A 375 5.38 3.32 -17.78
C ILE A 375 3.90 3.02 -17.84
N ASP A 376 3.31 2.69 -16.70
CA ASP A 376 1.89 2.96 -16.52
C ASP A 376 1.69 3.90 -15.32
N PRO A 377 0.66 4.78 -15.37
CA PRO A 377 0.63 6.04 -14.66
C PRO A 377 -0.47 6.08 -13.58
N LYS A 378 -0.19 6.80 -12.48
CA LYS A 378 -1.16 7.33 -11.48
C LYS A 378 -1.78 6.24 -10.57
N PHE A 379 -1.73 6.25 -9.23
CA PHE A 379 -1.61 7.32 -8.23
C PHE A 379 -2.51 8.53 -8.52
N TRP A 380 -3.81 8.28 -8.40
CA TRP A 380 -4.75 9.12 -7.64
C TRP A 380 -5.50 8.20 -6.70
#